data_AF-A0A949STW6-F1
#
_entry.id   AF-A0A949STW6-F1
#
_cell.length_a   1.000
_cell.length_b   1.000
_cell.length_c   1.000
_cell.angle_alpha   90.00
_cell.angle_beta   90.00
_cell.angle_gamma   90.00
#
_symmetry.space_group_name_H-M   'P 1'
#
loop_
_entity.id
_entity.type
_entity.pdbx_description
1 polymer ?
#
loop_
_entity_poly.entity_id
_entity_poly.type
_entity_poly.pdbx_seq_one_letter_code
_entity_poly.pdbx_strand_id
1 'polypeptide(L)'
;MSDHLVKVILDRIQEKWESKLTLILILAVVSTALIWGFSQFRLEDVSIFEWSITTILLVVIIATWLVTNRMPKHKAQKVGFGVAISCGDEEQWRVLKEDLIDTLRRLLAQGPNGERFDLIVHNHRISAETNDNNSAVDLLKKSNASFLIYGSAKLRKLNGKDHHVLRLDGIVAHDRVPGHISKAFASEFGEVLPRDIRLPKDEGMVPLELTAELVDVCSRYIIGTAAMISGDYDYALSLFEELIAKTQNISFQNAIQIKKIRSRIPERIAAVHQQKVNVLAEFYRLERNKTYLVKIEEELRVLEELTPQWYKGHLLRAICAFVLRRDSEAAWKEVKACERVPDTTWRFTEAFLYAYEGKLNQAWRSYQVGFENAPADPTVPIQCEEFINIVLNEEPEKKHLYYSLGLINWKAKDDLESAAADFRKFLECTSEKEYPRQHKLAKRWIDSNFQDE
;
A
#
# COMPACT_ATOMS: atom_id res chain seq x y z
N MET A 1 24.24 50.16 26.97
CA MET A 1 24.78 48.81 27.23
C MET A 1 23.68 47.81 27.59
N SER A 2 22.62 48.24 28.30
CA SER A 2 21.43 47.43 28.61
C SER A 2 20.76 46.81 27.38
N ASP A 3 20.52 47.60 26.33
CA ASP A 3 19.61 47.20 25.25
C ASP A 3 20.21 46.11 24.34
N HIS A 4 21.52 46.18 24.10
CA HIS A 4 22.25 45.14 23.37
C HIS A 4 22.21 43.81 24.13
N LEU A 5 22.39 43.84 25.45
CA LEU A 5 22.42 42.63 26.28
C LEU A 5 21.03 42.00 26.38
N VAL A 6 19.97 42.82 26.52
CA VAL A 6 18.57 42.34 26.47
C VAL A 6 18.26 41.69 25.13
N LYS A 7 18.66 42.32 24.01
CA LYS A 7 18.45 41.75 22.68
C LYS A 7 19.14 40.39 22.52
N VAL A 8 20.41 40.28 22.92
CA VAL A 8 21.16 39.01 22.86
C VAL A 8 20.51 37.90 23.71
N ILE A 9 19.94 38.25 24.88
CA ILE A 9 19.22 37.28 25.71
C ILE A 9 17.91 36.85 25.05
N LEU A 10 17.14 37.79 24.51
CA LEU A 10 15.88 37.50 23.82
C LEU A 10 16.12 36.62 22.58
N ASP A 11 17.13 36.94 21.79
CA ASP A 11 17.52 36.15 20.61
C ASP A 11 17.90 34.73 21.02
N ARG A 12 18.67 34.55 22.11
CA ARG A 12 19.03 33.23 22.65
C ARG A 12 17.83 32.46 23.23
N ILE A 13 16.90 33.15 23.89
CA ILE A 13 15.67 32.54 24.39
C ILE A 13 14.80 32.08 23.23
N GLN A 14 14.69 32.89 22.17
CA GLN A 14 13.94 32.56 20.97
C GLN A 14 14.56 31.36 20.24
N GLU A 15 15.89 31.34 20.08
CA GLU A 15 16.62 30.24 19.47
C GLU A 15 16.48 28.93 20.26
N LYS A 16 16.46 29.01 21.59
CA LYS A 16 16.41 27.84 22.48
C LYS A 16 15.07 27.64 23.17
N TRP A 17 13.99 28.27 22.70
CA TRP A 17 12.68 28.25 23.37
C TRP A 17 12.21 26.82 23.65
N GLU A 18 12.52 25.91 22.73
CA GLU A 18 12.08 24.51 22.78
C GLU A 18 12.87 23.62 23.76
N SER A 19 13.92 24.16 24.39
CA SER A 19 14.72 23.44 25.38
C SER A 19 14.06 23.48 26.76
N LYS A 20 14.00 22.33 27.44
CA LYS A 20 13.55 22.25 28.85
C LYS A 20 14.38 23.14 29.77
N LEU A 21 15.66 23.33 29.47
CA LEU A 21 16.53 24.22 30.24
C LEU A 21 16.12 25.68 30.11
N THR A 22 15.72 26.12 28.92
CA THR A 22 15.23 27.49 28.70
C THR A 22 13.95 27.73 29.48
N LEU A 23 13.02 26.78 29.49
CA LEU A 23 11.82 26.86 30.34
C LEU A 23 12.21 27.03 31.81
N ILE A 24 13.09 26.18 32.35
CA ILE A 24 13.54 26.26 33.75
C ILE A 24 14.18 27.62 34.05
N LEU A 25 15.04 28.12 33.15
CA LEU A 25 15.67 29.42 33.31
C LEU A 25 14.66 30.57 33.31
N ILE A 26 13.68 30.55 32.41
CA ILE A 26 12.61 31.56 32.37
C ILE A 26 11.79 31.51 33.65
N LEU A 27 11.38 30.32 34.09
CA LEU A 27 10.63 30.16 35.34
C LEU A 27 11.44 30.67 36.54
N ALA A 28 12.74 30.39 36.60
CA ALA A 28 13.61 30.87 37.67
C ALA A 28 13.76 32.40 37.65
N VAL A 29 13.99 32.99 36.47
CA VAL A 29 14.14 34.46 36.31
C VAL A 29 12.83 35.17 36.64
N VAL A 30 11.70 34.70 36.13
CA VAL A 30 10.38 35.29 36.38
C VAL A 30 10.01 35.16 37.86
N SER A 31 10.24 34.00 38.48
CA SER A 31 10.00 33.81 39.91
C SER A 31 10.85 34.75 40.76
N THR A 32 12.15 34.87 40.44
CA THR A 32 13.07 35.75 41.18
C THR A 32 12.67 37.21 41.01
N ALA A 33 12.31 37.65 39.79
CA ALA A 33 11.89 39.02 39.51
C ALA A 33 10.58 39.38 40.23
N LEU A 34 9.62 38.45 40.31
CA LEU A 34 8.37 38.67 41.03
C LEU A 34 8.58 38.73 42.55
N ILE A 35 9.35 37.79 43.12
CA ILE A 35 9.70 37.81 44.55
C ILE A 35 10.41 39.13 44.88
N TRP A 36 11.35 39.56 44.03
CA TRP A 36 12.05 40.83 44.19
C TRP A 36 11.10 42.04 44.16
N GLY A 37 10.19 42.07 43.19
CA GLY A 37 9.23 43.16 43.01
C GLY A 37 8.21 43.29 44.14
N PHE A 38 7.73 42.17 44.68
CA PHE A 38 6.72 42.18 45.75
C PHE A 38 7.31 42.41 47.15
N SER A 39 8.47 41.81 47.44
CA SER A 39 8.94 41.69 48.83
C SER A 39 10.24 42.41 49.17
N GLN A 40 10.92 43.02 48.19
CA GLN A 40 12.29 43.52 48.38
C GLN A 40 13.23 42.48 49.04
N PHE A 41 13.04 41.18 48.72
CA PHE A 41 13.74 40.00 49.28
C PHE A 41 13.28 39.48 50.66
N ARG A 42 12.17 39.96 51.23
CA ARG A 42 11.61 39.41 52.48
C ARG A 42 10.45 38.45 52.19
N LEU A 43 10.73 37.16 52.06
CA LEU A 43 9.71 36.13 51.77
C LEU A 43 8.54 36.11 52.77
N GLU A 44 8.77 36.57 54.00
CA GLU A 44 7.76 36.69 55.06
C GLU A 44 6.68 37.75 54.75
N ASP A 45 7.01 38.74 53.90
CA ASP A 45 6.13 39.86 53.57
C ASP A 45 5.25 39.57 52.33
N VAL A 46 5.43 38.43 51.66
CA VAL A 46 4.66 38.09 50.45
C VAL A 46 3.25 37.63 50.82
N SER A 47 2.24 38.41 50.42
CA SER A 47 0.84 38.08 50.62
C SER A 47 0.41 36.84 49.83
N ILE A 48 -0.62 36.14 50.33
CA ILE A 48 -1.23 35.00 49.62
C ILE A 48 -1.69 35.38 48.20
N PHE A 49 -2.14 36.62 48.03
CA PHE A 49 -2.54 37.15 46.72
C PHE A 49 -1.37 37.19 45.73
N GLU A 50 -0.19 37.64 46.16
CA GLU A 50 1.02 37.70 45.32
C GLU A 50 1.55 36.31 44.94
N TRP A 51 1.49 35.35 45.87
CA TRP A 51 1.79 33.94 45.58
C TRP A 51 0.85 33.36 44.53
N SER A 52 -0.43 33.73 44.57
CA SER A 52 -1.43 33.30 43.61
C SER A 52 -1.14 33.85 42.20
N ILE A 53 -0.83 35.15 42.09
CA ILE A 53 -0.43 35.78 40.83
C ILE A 53 0.83 35.12 40.25
N THR A 54 1.85 34.92 41.08
CA THR A 54 3.11 34.27 40.66
C THR A 54 2.84 32.88 40.12
N THR A 55 2.05 32.09 40.84
CA THR A 55 1.69 30.72 40.42
C THR A 55 0.94 30.72 39.10
N ILE A 56 -0.06 31.60 38.93
CA ILE A 56 -0.83 31.72 37.68
C ILE A 56 0.11 32.07 36.52
N LEU A 57 1.03 33.03 36.71
CA LEU A 57 1.96 33.42 35.66
C LEU A 57 2.89 32.26 35.25
N LEU A 58 3.43 31.51 36.21
CA LEU A 58 4.26 30.34 35.93
C LEU A 58 3.47 29.25 35.18
N VAL A 59 2.21 29.00 35.58
CA VAL A 59 1.32 28.06 34.88
C VAL A 59 1.07 28.51 33.44
N VAL A 60 0.83 29.80 33.21
CA VAL A 60 0.67 30.36 31.86
C VAL A 60 1.94 30.15 31.03
N ILE A 61 3.13 30.44 31.58
CA ILE A 61 4.40 30.22 30.88
C ILE A 61 4.58 28.74 30.51
N ILE A 62 4.33 27.82 31.45
CA ILE A 62 4.42 26.37 31.21
C ILE A 62 3.39 25.94 30.16
N ALA A 63 2.15 26.41 30.25
CA ALA A 63 1.10 26.09 29.29
C ALA A 63 1.45 26.60 27.89
N THR A 64 1.91 27.84 27.77
CA THR A 64 2.39 28.42 26.50
C THR A 64 3.56 27.60 25.95
N TRP A 65 4.53 27.21 26.78
CA TRP A 65 5.65 26.38 26.38
C TRP A 65 5.18 24.99 25.90
N LEU A 66 4.25 24.35 26.61
CA LEU A 66 3.71 23.04 26.23
C LEU A 66 2.93 23.10 24.93
N VAL A 67 2.15 24.16 24.70
CA VAL A 67 1.36 24.36 23.48
C VAL A 67 2.27 24.65 22.29
N THR A 68 3.25 25.53 22.45
CA THR A 68 4.17 25.94 21.38
C THR A 68 5.19 24.84 21.02
N ASN A 69 5.58 24.00 21.98
CA ASN A 69 6.50 22.87 21.75
C ASN A 69 5.80 21.54 21.51
N ARG A 70 4.46 21.55 21.43
CA ARG A 70 3.73 20.34 21.05
C ARG A 70 4.09 20.00 19.62
N MET A 71 4.58 18.78 19.42
CA MET A 71 4.88 18.30 18.08
C MET A 71 3.62 18.40 17.21
N PRO A 72 3.70 19.04 16.03
CA PRO A 72 2.57 19.12 15.14
C PRO A 72 2.17 17.71 14.72
N LYS A 73 0.87 17.43 14.82
CA LYS A 73 0.27 16.18 14.36
C LYS A 73 -0.69 16.51 13.23
N HIS A 74 -0.81 15.62 12.25
CA HIS A 74 -1.78 15.82 11.18
C HIS A 74 -3.22 15.67 11.70
N LYS A 75 -4.16 16.21 10.95
CA LYS A 75 -5.61 16.05 11.19
C LYS A 75 -6.04 14.60 10.92
N ALA A 76 -6.89 14.04 11.78
CA ALA A 76 -7.45 12.71 11.55
C ALA A 76 -8.10 12.61 10.16
N GLN A 77 -8.03 11.42 9.54
CA GLN A 77 -8.55 11.12 8.20
C GLN A 77 -7.80 11.76 7.01
N LYS A 78 -6.70 12.47 7.28
CA LYS A 78 -5.79 12.95 6.23
C LYS A 78 -4.52 12.12 6.19
N VAL A 79 -3.85 12.13 5.05
CA VAL A 79 -2.49 11.61 4.87
C VAL A 79 -1.51 12.68 5.36
N GLY A 80 -0.92 12.45 6.52
CA GLY A 80 0.09 13.34 7.07
C GLY A 80 1.37 13.29 6.26
N PHE A 81 1.74 14.42 5.65
CA PHE A 81 2.97 14.59 4.88
C PHE A 81 3.95 15.44 5.70
N GLY A 82 4.95 14.80 6.31
CA GLY A 82 5.98 15.47 7.08
C GLY A 82 7.13 15.97 6.21
N VAL A 83 7.68 17.14 6.55
CA VAL A 83 8.93 17.68 6.01
C VAL A 83 9.83 18.10 7.15
N ALA A 84 11.03 17.52 7.20
CA ALA A 84 12.05 17.76 8.23
C ALA A 84 13.43 17.98 7.59
N ILE A 85 13.66 19.16 7.00
CA ILE A 85 14.91 19.49 6.31
C ILE A 85 15.72 20.47 7.17
N SER A 86 16.93 20.06 7.56
CA SER A 86 17.86 20.92 8.32
C SER A 86 18.61 21.89 7.41
N CYS A 87 18.70 23.16 7.79
CA CYS A 87 19.47 24.17 7.04
C CYS A 87 20.74 24.60 7.81
N GLY A 88 21.77 25.03 7.09
CA GLY A 88 22.98 25.57 7.71
C GLY A 88 22.80 26.95 8.34
N ASP A 89 21.90 27.75 7.76
CA ASP A 89 21.64 29.13 8.17
C ASP A 89 20.12 29.47 8.03
N GLU A 90 19.70 30.55 8.69
CA GLU A 90 18.30 30.99 8.74
C GLU A 90 17.82 31.59 7.41
N GLU A 91 18.72 32.22 6.65
CA GLU A 91 18.41 32.79 5.33
C GLU A 91 18.03 31.67 4.34
N GLN A 92 18.81 30.60 4.30
CA GLN A 92 18.57 29.40 3.52
C GLN A 92 17.31 28.69 3.97
N TRP A 93 16.99 28.68 5.27
CA TRP A 93 15.72 28.17 5.75
C TRP A 93 14.53 28.98 5.21
N ARG A 94 14.63 30.31 5.21
CA ARG A 94 13.58 31.16 4.64
C ARG A 94 13.36 30.88 3.15
N VAL A 95 14.44 30.83 2.37
CA VAL A 95 14.38 30.51 0.93
C VAL A 95 13.79 29.12 0.69
N LEU A 96 14.25 28.11 1.43
CA LEU A 96 13.71 26.74 1.32
C LEU A 96 12.23 26.70 1.67
N LYS A 97 11.81 27.44 2.69
CA LYS A 97 10.42 27.47 3.13
C LYS A 97 9.52 28.09 2.06
N GLU A 98 9.89 29.27 1.57
CA GLU A 98 9.10 30.02 0.59
C GLU A 98 9.05 29.29 -0.77
N ASP A 99 10.18 28.83 -1.28
CA ASP A 99 10.26 28.35 -2.67
C ASP A 99 9.98 26.86 -2.81
N LEU A 100 10.44 26.03 -1.85
CA LEU A 100 10.27 24.59 -1.89
C LEU A 100 9.04 24.15 -1.10
N ILE A 101 8.95 24.50 0.18
CA ILE A 101 7.95 23.94 1.10
C ILE A 101 6.56 24.50 0.81
N ASP A 102 6.42 25.81 0.60
CA ASP A 102 5.13 26.43 0.31
C ASP A 102 4.66 26.10 -1.12
N THR A 103 5.58 25.96 -2.08
CA THR A 103 5.25 25.41 -3.41
C THR A 103 4.77 23.97 -3.30
N LEU A 104 5.47 23.11 -2.55
CA LEU A 104 5.05 21.74 -2.31
C LEU A 104 3.68 21.68 -1.63
N ARG A 105 3.40 22.56 -0.65
CA ARG A 105 2.09 22.70 -0.01
C ARG A 105 0.99 22.97 -1.02
N ARG A 106 1.22 23.93 -1.92
CA ARG A 106 0.29 24.30 -2.98
C ARG A 106 0.06 23.13 -3.95
N LEU A 107 1.13 22.45 -4.37
CA LEU A 107 1.05 21.30 -5.29
C LEU A 107 0.34 20.10 -4.68
N LEU A 108 0.56 19.83 -3.40
CA LEU A 108 -0.12 18.77 -2.65
C LEU A 108 -1.60 19.09 -2.47
N ALA A 109 -1.95 20.36 -2.27
CA ALA A 109 -3.35 20.81 -2.15
C ALA A 109 -4.10 20.85 -3.49
N GLN A 110 -3.40 20.77 -4.63
CA GLN A 110 -4.01 20.71 -5.95
C GLN A 110 -4.44 19.28 -6.32
N GLY A 111 -5.46 19.20 -7.18
CA GLY A 111 -5.97 17.95 -7.73
C GLY A 111 -7.08 17.31 -6.87
N PRO A 112 -7.65 16.18 -7.35
CA PRO A 112 -8.77 15.51 -6.69
C PRO A 112 -8.42 14.97 -5.30
N ASN A 113 -7.14 14.66 -5.05
CA ASN A 113 -6.66 14.17 -3.76
C ASN A 113 -6.14 15.27 -2.83
N GLY A 114 -6.24 16.56 -3.22
CA GLY A 114 -5.59 17.65 -2.50
C GLY A 114 -6.09 17.83 -1.07
N GLU A 115 -7.39 17.64 -0.85
CA GLU A 115 -7.99 17.74 0.49
C GLU A 115 -7.55 16.60 1.43
N ARG A 116 -7.04 15.48 0.88
CA ARG A 116 -6.58 14.33 1.65
C ARG A 116 -5.19 14.54 2.23
N PHE A 117 -4.38 15.47 1.73
CA PHE A 117 -3.05 15.73 2.27
C PHE A 117 -3.08 16.76 3.40
N ASP A 118 -2.21 16.56 4.39
CA ASP A 118 -1.93 17.53 5.45
C ASP A 118 -0.42 17.70 5.61
N LEU A 119 0.11 18.83 5.13
CA LEU A 119 1.54 19.12 5.17
C LEU A 119 1.97 19.59 6.56
N ILE A 120 2.77 18.78 7.24
CA ILE A 120 3.44 19.10 8.49
C ILE A 120 4.87 19.55 8.19
N VAL A 121 5.21 20.77 8.58
CA VAL A 121 6.59 21.27 8.48
C VAL A 121 7.18 21.27 9.87
N HIS A 122 8.25 20.51 10.07
CA HIS A 122 8.98 20.46 11.33
C HIS A 122 9.96 21.64 11.43
N ASN A 123 10.18 22.11 12.66
CA ASN A 123 11.13 23.19 12.92
C ASN A 123 12.58 22.76 12.66
N HIS A 124 13.50 23.71 12.70
CA HIS A 124 14.92 23.48 12.44
C HIS A 124 15.55 22.48 13.41
N ARG A 125 15.23 22.54 14.72
CA ARG A 125 15.80 21.64 15.73
C ARG A 125 15.42 20.19 15.49
N ILE A 126 14.12 19.91 15.35
CA ILE A 126 13.60 18.56 15.07
C ILE A 126 14.18 18.04 13.76
N SER A 127 14.29 18.90 12.75
CA SER A 127 14.90 18.54 11.47
C SER A 127 16.39 18.21 11.59
N ALA A 128 17.14 18.92 12.44
CA ALA A 128 18.56 18.65 12.70
C ALA A 128 18.79 17.35 13.49
N GLU A 129 17.85 16.98 14.37
CA GLU A 129 17.85 15.71 15.11
C GLU A 129 17.45 14.51 14.24
N THR A 130 16.82 14.76 13.08
CA THR A 130 16.32 13.73 12.16
C THR A 130 17.30 13.52 11.00
N ASN A 131 18.45 12.92 11.31
CA ASN A 131 19.55 12.75 10.35
C ASN A 131 19.77 11.30 9.90
N ASP A 132 19.01 10.35 10.44
CA ASP A 132 19.10 8.93 10.12
C ASP A 132 17.71 8.28 10.05
N ASN A 133 17.69 7.03 9.60
CA ASN A 133 16.43 6.30 9.42
C ASN A 133 15.69 6.04 10.76
N ASN A 134 16.39 5.85 11.87
CA ASN A 134 15.77 5.54 13.15
C ASN A 134 15.06 6.76 13.74
N SER A 135 15.75 7.90 13.75
CA SER A 135 15.19 9.20 14.13
C SER A 135 14.01 9.60 13.23
N ALA A 136 14.07 9.30 11.93
CA ALA A 136 12.97 9.52 11.00
C ALA A 136 11.75 8.63 11.30
N VAL A 137 11.94 7.34 11.61
CA VAL A 137 10.86 6.44 12.07
C VAL A 137 10.18 6.99 13.33
N ASP A 138 10.97 7.45 14.30
CA ASP A 138 10.45 7.99 15.54
C ASP A 138 9.67 9.29 15.31
N LEU A 139 10.17 10.17 14.44
CA LEU A 139 9.49 11.41 14.09
C LEU A 139 8.17 11.12 13.36
N LEU A 140 8.18 10.22 12.37
CA LEU A 140 6.99 9.78 11.62
C LEU A 140 5.89 9.29 12.58
N LYS A 141 6.24 8.45 13.56
CA LYS A 141 5.30 7.96 14.59
C LYS A 141 4.79 9.07 15.50
N LYS A 142 5.67 9.96 15.99
CA LYS A 142 5.28 11.03 16.93
C LYS A 142 4.39 12.09 16.29
N SER A 143 4.65 12.43 15.02
CA SER A 143 3.82 13.34 14.21
C SER A 143 2.57 12.65 13.64
N ASN A 144 2.49 11.32 13.78
CA ASN A 144 1.49 10.47 13.16
C ASN A 144 1.49 10.60 11.62
N ALA A 145 2.57 11.08 11.00
CA ALA A 145 2.61 11.24 9.55
C ALA A 145 2.62 9.87 8.85
N SER A 146 2.04 9.81 7.65
CA SER A 146 2.09 8.63 6.77
C SER A 146 3.32 8.65 5.86
N PHE A 147 3.85 9.83 5.58
CA PHE A 147 5.04 10.03 4.77
C PHE A 147 5.89 11.14 5.38
N LEU A 148 7.21 11.01 5.36
CA LEU A 148 8.14 12.01 5.85
C LEU A 148 9.32 12.14 4.90
N ILE A 149 9.56 13.35 4.40
CA ILE A 149 10.81 13.74 3.75
C ILE A 149 11.71 14.37 4.80
N TYR A 150 12.95 13.93 4.88
CA TYR A 150 13.93 14.47 5.81
C TYR A 150 15.30 14.64 5.16
N GLY A 151 16.17 15.42 5.79
CA GLY A 151 17.55 15.54 5.35
C GLY A 151 18.16 16.91 5.62
N SER A 152 18.97 17.42 4.70
CA SER A 152 19.68 18.68 4.90
C SER A 152 19.83 19.51 3.63
N ALA A 153 19.71 20.82 3.74
CA ALA A 153 20.07 21.80 2.74
C ALA A 153 21.29 22.59 3.22
N LYS A 154 22.34 22.68 2.39
CA LYS A 154 23.58 23.41 2.72
C LYS A 154 24.09 24.19 1.53
N LEU A 155 24.67 25.36 1.76
CA LEU A 155 25.43 26.07 0.74
C LEU A 155 26.84 25.47 0.61
N ARG A 156 27.25 25.13 -0.61
CA ARG A 156 28.58 24.57 -0.90
C ARG A 156 29.15 25.21 -2.16
N LYS A 157 30.47 25.45 -2.16
CA LYS A 157 31.21 25.80 -3.37
C LYS A 157 31.51 24.55 -4.18
N LEU A 158 30.93 24.44 -5.37
CA LEU A 158 31.21 23.39 -6.34
C LEU A 158 31.76 24.05 -7.61
N ASN A 159 32.96 23.64 -8.02
CA ASN A 159 33.66 24.23 -9.17
C ASN A 159 33.76 25.77 -9.11
N GLY A 160 34.02 26.29 -7.90
CA GLY A 160 34.18 27.73 -7.66
C GLY A 160 32.87 28.54 -7.57
N LYS A 161 31.70 27.93 -7.80
CA LYS A 161 30.39 28.58 -7.70
C LYS A 161 29.60 28.08 -6.50
N ASP A 162 28.82 28.97 -5.87
CA ASP A 162 27.95 28.60 -4.76
C ASP A 162 26.74 27.80 -5.28
N HIS A 163 26.46 26.67 -4.63
CA HIS A 163 25.31 25.81 -4.91
C HIS A 163 24.54 25.51 -3.64
N HIS A 164 23.22 25.50 -3.74
CA HIS A 164 22.36 24.85 -2.77
C HIS A 164 22.43 23.34 -3.01
N VAL A 165 22.96 22.63 -2.02
CA VAL A 165 23.03 21.16 -2.01
C VAL A 165 21.95 20.65 -1.07
N LEU A 166 20.91 20.05 -1.64
CA LEU A 166 19.84 19.39 -0.90
C LEU A 166 20.11 17.89 -0.89
N ARG A 167 20.19 17.33 0.31
CA ARG A 167 20.23 15.90 0.56
C ARG A 167 18.90 15.49 1.15
N LEU A 168 18.14 14.70 0.41
CA LEU A 168 16.80 14.29 0.79
C LEU A 168 16.73 12.78 0.91
N ASP A 169 16.13 12.32 1.98
CA ASP A 169 15.70 10.95 2.20
C ASP A 169 14.21 10.95 2.52
N GLY A 170 13.60 9.78 2.46
CA GLY A 170 12.18 9.64 2.71
C GLY A 170 11.85 8.35 3.43
N ILE A 171 10.77 8.39 4.21
CA ILE A 171 10.18 7.23 4.86
C ILE A 171 8.66 7.28 4.71
N VAL A 172 8.05 6.12 4.54
CA VAL A 172 6.61 5.95 4.37
C VAL A 172 6.10 4.87 5.33
N ALA A 173 4.97 5.14 5.97
CA ALA A 173 4.24 4.16 6.75
C ALA A 173 3.36 3.32 5.82
N HIS A 174 3.35 2.01 6.04
CA HIS A 174 2.50 1.06 5.36
C HIS A 174 2.21 -0.12 6.31
N ASP A 175 1.20 -0.92 5.98
CA ASP A 175 0.88 -2.12 6.77
C ASP A 175 2.00 -3.17 6.74
N ARG A 176 1.99 -4.06 7.74
CA ARG A 176 3.03 -5.09 7.86
C ARG A 176 2.97 -6.04 6.67
N VAL A 177 4.10 -6.17 5.98
CA VAL A 177 4.25 -7.08 4.84
C VAL A 177 5.50 -7.95 4.98
N PRO A 178 5.58 -9.07 4.23
CA PRO A 178 6.79 -9.88 4.17
C PRO A 178 8.04 -9.05 3.86
N GLY A 179 9.16 -9.38 4.50
CA GLY A 179 10.39 -8.60 4.41
C GLY A 179 10.95 -8.46 2.99
N HIS A 180 10.70 -9.41 2.10
CA HIS A 180 11.13 -9.30 0.70
C HIS A 180 10.33 -8.25 -0.08
N ILE A 181 9.02 -8.10 0.18
CA ILE A 181 8.17 -7.06 -0.42
C ILE A 181 8.61 -5.68 0.09
N SER A 182 8.81 -5.55 1.41
CA SER A 182 9.28 -4.30 2.02
C SER A 182 10.64 -3.88 1.45
N LYS A 183 11.59 -4.81 1.30
CA LYS A 183 12.90 -4.53 0.67
C LYS A 183 12.78 -4.12 -0.80
N ALA A 184 11.94 -4.79 -1.58
CA ALA A 184 11.70 -4.43 -2.97
C ALA A 184 11.13 -3.02 -3.09
N PHE A 185 10.13 -2.69 -2.26
CA PHE A 185 9.55 -1.36 -2.21
C PHE A 185 10.57 -0.29 -1.77
N ALA A 186 11.40 -0.58 -0.77
CA ALA A 186 12.45 0.34 -0.32
C ALA A 186 13.50 0.60 -1.42
N SER A 187 13.88 -0.43 -2.19
CA SER A 187 14.77 -0.28 -3.34
C SER A 187 14.16 0.64 -4.39
N GLU A 188 12.91 0.39 -4.75
CA GLU A 188 12.16 1.21 -5.69
C GLU A 188 12.00 2.66 -5.22
N PHE A 189 11.68 2.88 -3.95
CA PHE A 189 11.61 4.20 -3.34
C PHE A 189 12.94 4.94 -3.54
N GLY A 190 14.07 4.30 -3.22
CA GLY A 190 15.40 4.89 -3.41
C GLY A 190 15.73 5.26 -4.87
N GLU A 191 15.08 4.64 -5.84
CA GLU A 191 15.25 4.96 -7.26
C GLU A 191 14.43 6.15 -7.75
N VAL A 192 13.27 6.41 -7.12
CA VAL A 192 12.34 7.45 -7.56
C VAL A 192 12.54 8.74 -6.79
N LEU A 193 12.93 8.71 -5.50
CA LEU A 193 13.16 9.94 -4.74
C LEU A 193 14.56 10.52 -5.05
N PRO A 194 14.68 11.79 -5.47
CA PRO A 194 15.98 12.42 -5.68
C PRO A 194 16.72 12.63 -4.35
N ARG A 195 17.89 11.99 -4.20
CA ARG A 195 18.66 12.04 -2.94
C ARG A 195 19.67 13.17 -2.82
N ASP A 196 20.34 13.55 -3.91
CA ASP A 196 21.36 14.62 -3.94
C ASP A 196 21.03 15.57 -5.08
N ILE A 197 20.54 16.76 -4.73
CA ILE A 197 20.11 17.79 -5.67
C ILE A 197 21.06 18.98 -5.51
N ARG A 198 21.65 19.43 -6.61
CA ARG A 198 22.64 20.50 -6.63
C ARG A 198 22.13 21.61 -7.53
N LEU A 199 21.79 22.73 -6.92
CA LEU A 199 21.18 23.88 -7.58
C LEU A 199 22.14 25.06 -7.53
N PRO A 200 22.58 25.63 -8.65
CA PRO A 200 23.40 26.84 -8.66
C PRO A 200 22.66 28.00 -7.97
N LYS A 201 23.32 28.73 -7.08
CA LYS A 201 22.70 29.88 -6.37
C LYS A 201 22.32 31.01 -7.33
N ASP A 202 23.08 31.17 -8.42
CA ASP A 202 22.94 32.26 -9.39
C ASP A 202 21.71 32.11 -10.31
N GLU A 203 21.07 30.94 -10.34
CA GLU A 203 19.91 30.65 -11.22
C GLU A 203 18.55 31.04 -10.60
N GLY A 204 18.54 31.62 -9.39
CA GLY A 204 17.35 32.16 -8.74
C GLY A 204 16.44 31.11 -8.08
N MET A 205 15.16 31.44 -7.87
CA MET A 205 14.17 30.62 -7.14
C MET A 205 13.64 29.42 -7.95
N VAL A 206 13.65 29.53 -9.27
CA VAL A 206 13.06 28.56 -10.21
C VAL A 206 13.50 27.11 -9.93
N PRO A 207 14.79 26.80 -9.66
CA PRO A 207 15.22 25.41 -9.45
C PRO A 207 14.65 24.75 -8.18
N LEU A 208 14.27 25.52 -7.15
CA LEU A 208 13.65 24.99 -5.93
C LEU A 208 12.16 24.67 -6.13
N GLU A 209 11.42 25.55 -6.81
CA GLU A 209 10.02 25.28 -7.18
C GLU A 209 9.92 24.03 -8.06
N LEU A 210 10.81 23.95 -9.03
CA LEU A 210 11.04 22.80 -9.89
C LEU A 210 11.34 21.52 -9.08
N THR A 211 12.18 21.63 -8.04
CA THR A 211 12.43 20.52 -7.12
C THR A 211 11.17 20.12 -6.35
N ALA A 212 10.32 21.08 -5.97
CA ALA A 212 9.04 20.82 -5.30
C ALA A 212 8.10 20.00 -6.19
N GLU A 213 8.02 20.31 -7.50
CA GLU A 213 7.24 19.54 -8.47
C GLU A 213 7.71 18.09 -8.57
N LEU A 214 9.02 17.89 -8.67
CA LEU A 214 9.59 16.55 -8.70
C LEU A 214 9.27 15.78 -7.42
N VAL A 215 9.43 16.43 -6.25
CA VAL A 215 9.12 15.83 -4.96
C VAL A 215 7.63 15.50 -4.82
N ASP A 216 6.71 16.36 -5.28
CA ASP A 216 5.26 16.08 -5.29
C ASP A 216 4.95 14.79 -6.05
N VAL A 217 5.44 14.67 -7.29
CA VAL A 217 5.21 13.50 -8.14
C VAL A 217 5.79 12.23 -7.51
N CYS A 218 7.05 12.28 -7.05
CA CYS A 218 7.69 11.14 -6.39
C CYS A 218 6.91 10.72 -5.15
N SER A 219 6.51 11.66 -4.31
CA SER A 219 5.83 11.37 -3.05
C SER A 219 4.45 10.77 -3.27
N ARG A 220 3.65 11.29 -4.20
CA ARG A 220 2.35 10.70 -4.56
C ARG A 220 2.50 9.27 -5.09
N TYR A 221 3.55 8.99 -5.87
CA TYR A 221 3.83 7.64 -6.35
C TYR A 221 4.15 6.68 -5.20
N ILE A 222 5.00 7.11 -4.26
CA ILE A 222 5.38 6.32 -3.10
C ILE A 222 4.18 6.08 -2.17
N ILE A 223 3.39 7.12 -1.91
CA ILE A 223 2.18 7.04 -1.07
C ILE A 223 1.14 6.14 -1.73
N GLY A 224 0.92 6.24 -3.04
CA GLY A 224 0.01 5.36 -3.77
C GLY A 224 0.44 3.90 -3.72
N THR A 225 1.76 3.64 -3.82
CA THR A 225 2.30 2.29 -3.68
C THR A 225 2.14 1.76 -2.25
N ALA A 226 2.37 2.60 -1.23
CA ALA A 226 2.13 2.23 0.17
C ALA A 226 0.65 1.97 0.48
N ALA A 227 -0.26 2.76 -0.11
CA ALA A 227 -1.71 2.56 -0.01
C ALA A 227 -2.14 1.23 -0.65
N MET A 228 -1.64 0.93 -1.85
CA MET A 228 -1.86 -0.36 -2.51
C MET A 228 -1.39 -1.53 -1.66
N ILE A 229 -0.19 -1.42 -1.06
CA ILE A 229 0.37 -2.45 -0.16
C ILE A 229 -0.50 -2.64 1.09
N SER A 230 -1.11 -1.56 1.58
CA SER A 230 -1.98 -1.56 2.77
C SER A 230 -3.45 -1.89 2.44
N GLY A 231 -3.75 -2.23 1.18
CA GLY A 231 -5.10 -2.62 0.75
C GLY A 231 -6.08 -1.47 0.49
N ASP A 232 -5.65 -0.20 0.59
CA ASP A 232 -6.47 0.96 0.21
C ASP A 232 -6.38 1.18 -1.32
N TYR A 233 -7.01 0.27 -2.06
CA TYR A 233 -6.92 0.17 -3.51
C TYR A 233 -7.54 1.38 -4.23
N ASP A 234 -8.66 1.89 -3.73
CA ASP A 234 -9.35 3.02 -4.39
C ASP A 234 -8.53 4.31 -4.23
N TYR A 235 -7.90 4.53 -3.07
CA TYR A 235 -6.99 5.66 -2.90
C TYR A 235 -5.69 5.49 -3.71
N ALA A 236 -5.16 4.27 -3.80
CA ALA A 236 -4.00 4.00 -4.64
C ALA A 236 -4.28 4.33 -6.11
N LEU A 237 -5.42 3.88 -6.65
CA LEU A 237 -5.85 4.18 -8.03
C LEU A 237 -6.00 5.68 -8.25
N SER A 238 -6.69 6.39 -7.36
CA SER A 238 -6.88 7.83 -7.52
C SER A 238 -5.56 8.61 -7.56
N LEU A 239 -4.53 8.15 -6.84
CA LEU A 239 -3.19 8.74 -6.89
C LEU A 239 -2.47 8.40 -8.20
N PHE A 240 -2.54 7.15 -8.67
CA PHE A 240 -1.88 6.74 -9.91
C PHE A 240 -2.51 7.38 -11.15
N GLU A 241 -3.82 7.52 -11.19
CA GLU A 241 -4.54 8.22 -12.27
C GLU A 241 -4.16 9.71 -12.32
N GLU A 242 -4.12 10.38 -11.16
CA GLU A 242 -3.66 11.77 -11.07
C GLU A 242 -2.21 11.91 -11.55
N LEU A 243 -1.35 10.93 -11.25
CA LEU A 243 0.04 10.91 -11.68
C LEU A 243 0.22 10.76 -13.19
N ILE A 244 -0.69 10.10 -13.90
CA ILE A 244 -0.65 10.05 -15.37
C ILE A 244 -0.71 11.47 -15.94
N ALA A 245 -1.68 12.26 -15.51
CA ALA A 245 -1.84 13.64 -15.96
C ALA A 245 -0.68 14.54 -15.51
N LYS A 246 -0.23 14.41 -14.25
CA LYS A 246 0.87 15.22 -13.72
C LYS A 246 2.20 14.93 -14.42
N THR A 247 2.54 13.67 -14.65
CA THR A 247 3.80 13.31 -15.29
C THR A 247 3.88 13.73 -16.76
N GLN A 248 2.75 13.95 -17.43
CA GLN A 248 2.72 14.49 -18.80
C GLN A 248 2.95 16.00 -18.84
N ASN A 249 2.54 16.74 -17.81
CA ASN A 249 2.56 18.20 -17.80
C ASN A 249 3.71 18.82 -16.98
N ILE A 250 4.50 18.00 -16.27
CA ILE A 250 5.62 18.48 -15.44
C ILE A 250 6.75 19.10 -16.28
N SER A 251 7.38 20.15 -15.77
CA SER A 251 8.50 20.82 -16.45
C SER A 251 9.72 19.91 -16.68
N PHE A 252 9.92 18.88 -15.85
CA PHE A 252 11.00 17.90 -15.99
C PHE A 252 10.58 16.56 -16.60
N GLN A 253 9.97 16.58 -17.77
CA GLN A 253 9.63 15.33 -18.46
C GLN A 253 10.84 14.39 -18.66
N ASN A 254 12.05 14.94 -18.69
CA ASN A 254 13.29 14.20 -18.91
C ASN A 254 14.00 13.71 -17.65
N ALA A 255 13.55 14.08 -16.45
CA ALA A 255 14.15 13.59 -15.21
C ALA A 255 14.03 12.06 -15.14
N ILE A 256 15.12 11.39 -14.74
CA ILE A 256 15.22 9.92 -14.70
C ILE A 256 14.11 9.34 -13.81
N GLN A 257 13.84 10.01 -12.68
CA GLN A 257 12.79 9.68 -11.72
C GLN A 257 11.40 9.67 -12.38
N ILE A 258 11.08 10.73 -13.14
CA ILE A 258 9.80 10.86 -13.86
C ILE A 258 9.66 9.77 -14.91
N LYS A 259 10.72 9.45 -15.66
CA LYS A 259 10.70 8.35 -16.64
C LYS A 259 10.42 7.00 -15.98
N LYS A 260 11.08 6.72 -14.85
CA LYS A 260 10.86 5.48 -14.06
C LYS A 260 9.44 5.40 -13.51
N ILE A 261 8.91 6.49 -12.97
CA ILE A 261 7.53 6.55 -12.47
C ILE A 261 6.56 6.30 -13.62
N ARG A 262 6.71 7.01 -14.74
CA ARG A 262 5.82 6.89 -15.90
C ARG A 262 5.79 5.47 -16.47
N SER A 263 6.94 4.79 -16.55
CA SER A 263 6.97 3.40 -17.02
C SER A 263 6.30 2.41 -16.06
N ARG A 264 6.26 2.72 -14.76
CA ARG A 264 5.72 1.82 -13.73
C ARG A 264 4.24 2.04 -13.42
N ILE A 265 3.71 3.24 -13.63
CA ILE A 265 2.30 3.55 -13.33
C ILE A 265 1.31 2.56 -13.96
N PRO A 266 1.40 2.19 -15.26
CA PRO A 266 0.47 1.22 -15.84
C PRO A 266 0.52 -0.15 -15.15
N GLU A 267 1.73 -0.62 -14.81
CA GLU A 267 1.93 -1.87 -14.07
C GLU A 267 1.33 -1.78 -12.66
N ARG A 268 1.45 -0.62 -12.00
CA ARG A 268 0.89 -0.38 -10.66
C ARG A 268 -0.64 -0.34 -10.70
N ILE A 269 -1.25 0.31 -11.68
CA ILE A 269 -2.71 0.32 -11.87
C ILE A 269 -3.21 -1.11 -12.10
N ALA A 270 -2.57 -1.86 -13.01
CA ALA A 270 -2.90 -3.26 -13.24
C ALA A 270 -2.77 -4.09 -11.94
N ALA A 271 -1.68 -3.91 -11.18
CA ALA A 271 -1.50 -4.61 -9.91
C ALA A 271 -2.62 -4.30 -8.91
N VAL A 272 -3.10 -3.06 -8.81
CA VAL A 272 -4.22 -2.71 -7.93
C VAL A 272 -5.49 -3.47 -8.34
N HIS A 273 -5.87 -3.43 -9.62
CA HIS A 273 -7.05 -4.16 -10.11
C HIS A 273 -6.92 -5.68 -9.90
N GLN A 274 -5.73 -6.25 -10.12
CA GLN A 274 -5.46 -7.66 -9.84
C GLN A 274 -5.69 -8.00 -8.35
N GLN A 275 -5.26 -7.14 -7.43
CA GLN A 275 -5.51 -7.35 -6.00
C GLN A 275 -6.99 -7.21 -5.64
N LYS A 276 -7.72 -6.23 -6.21
CA LYS A 276 -9.18 -6.12 -6.04
C LYS A 276 -9.88 -7.40 -6.49
N VAL A 277 -9.53 -7.92 -7.66
CA VAL A 277 -10.05 -9.20 -8.19
C VAL A 277 -9.74 -10.36 -7.24
N ASN A 278 -8.53 -10.45 -6.69
CA ASN A 278 -8.16 -11.50 -5.74
C ASN A 278 -9.01 -11.45 -4.47
N VAL A 279 -9.21 -10.26 -3.90
CA VAL A 279 -10.04 -10.06 -2.71
C VAL A 279 -11.50 -10.40 -2.99
N LEU A 280 -12.05 -9.96 -4.12
CA LEU A 280 -13.42 -10.29 -4.53
C LEU A 280 -13.61 -11.79 -4.77
N ALA A 281 -12.62 -12.45 -5.38
CA ALA A 281 -12.66 -13.90 -5.60
C ALA A 281 -12.67 -14.67 -4.27
N GLU A 282 -11.95 -14.18 -3.27
CA GLU A 282 -11.99 -14.76 -1.92
C GLU A 282 -13.34 -14.57 -1.24
N PHE A 283 -13.93 -13.38 -1.30
CA PHE A 283 -15.28 -13.15 -0.79
C PHE A 283 -16.33 -14.02 -1.49
N TYR A 284 -16.22 -14.17 -2.81
CA TYR A 284 -17.06 -15.13 -3.54
C TYR A 284 -16.86 -16.55 -3.04
N ARG A 285 -15.62 -16.99 -2.81
CA ARG A 285 -15.34 -18.35 -2.31
C ARG A 285 -15.98 -18.61 -0.94
N LEU A 286 -15.92 -17.64 -0.04
CA LEU A 286 -16.44 -17.76 1.32
C LEU A 286 -17.98 -17.64 1.37
N GLU A 287 -18.54 -16.66 0.67
CA GLU A 287 -19.97 -16.32 0.81
C GLU A 287 -20.85 -16.90 -0.31
N ARG A 288 -20.24 -17.34 -1.42
CA ARG A 288 -20.92 -17.80 -2.64
C ARG A 288 -21.90 -16.78 -3.24
N ASN A 289 -21.72 -15.51 -2.92
CA ASN A 289 -22.56 -14.43 -3.43
C ASN A 289 -22.11 -14.01 -4.85
N LYS A 290 -23.00 -14.23 -5.83
CA LYS A 290 -22.74 -13.92 -7.26
C LYS A 290 -22.49 -12.43 -7.53
N THR A 291 -22.89 -11.52 -6.63
CA THR A 291 -22.57 -10.08 -6.75
C THR A 291 -21.05 -9.83 -6.80
N TYR A 292 -20.25 -10.64 -6.12
CA TYR A 292 -18.79 -10.52 -6.20
C TYR A 292 -18.24 -10.90 -7.58
N LEU A 293 -18.82 -11.91 -8.24
CA LEU A 293 -18.44 -12.28 -9.61
C LEU A 293 -18.76 -11.18 -10.61
N VAL A 294 -19.89 -10.48 -10.44
CA VAL A 294 -20.23 -9.32 -11.28
C VAL A 294 -19.17 -8.23 -11.14
N LYS A 295 -18.76 -7.89 -9.91
CA LYS A 295 -17.66 -6.94 -9.66
C LYS A 295 -16.32 -7.44 -10.24
N ILE A 296 -16.03 -8.73 -10.16
CA ILE A 296 -14.85 -9.32 -10.78
C ILE A 296 -14.88 -9.11 -12.30
N GLU A 297 -16.02 -9.30 -12.97
CA GLU A 297 -16.13 -9.03 -14.40
C GLU A 297 -15.87 -7.56 -14.75
N GLU A 298 -16.33 -6.62 -13.93
CA GLU A 298 -16.07 -5.18 -14.12
C GLU A 298 -14.56 -4.89 -14.05
N GLU A 299 -13.89 -5.37 -13.01
CA GLU A 299 -12.45 -5.19 -12.82
C GLU A 299 -11.63 -5.92 -13.91
N LEU A 300 -12.08 -7.10 -14.35
CA LEU A 300 -11.42 -7.87 -15.41
C LEU A 300 -11.53 -7.23 -16.80
N ARG A 301 -12.54 -6.39 -17.06
CA ARG A 301 -12.62 -5.61 -18.31
C ARG A 301 -11.51 -4.57 -18.37
N VAL A 302 -11.25 -3.88 -17.26
CA VAL A 302 -10.13 -2.92 -17.17
C VAL A 302 -8.80 -3.65 -17.36
N LEU A 303 -8.64 -4.82 -16.73
CA LEU A 303 -7.43 -5.63 -16.87
C LEU A 303 -7.21 -6.23 -18.27
N GLU A 304 -8.25 -6.29 -19.12
CA GLU A 304 -8.10 -6.72 -20.52
C GLU A 304 -7.20 -5.78 -21.30
N GLU A 305 -7.41 -4.48 -21.08
CA GLU A 305 -6.69 -3.43 -21.78
C GLU A 305 -5.26 -3.32 -21.25
N LEU A 306 -5.07 -3.53 -19.95
CA LEU A 306 -3.78 -3.37 -19.28
C LEU A 306 -2.90 -4.63 -19.36
N THR A 307 -3.49 -5.80 -19.15
CA THR A 307 -2.78 -7.08 -19.01
C THR A 307 -3.60 -8.24 -19.63
N PRO A 308 -3.77 -8.27 -20.96
CA PRO A 308 -4.65 -9.22 -21.64
C PRO A 308 -4.24 -10.69 -21.51
N GLN A 309 -3.01 -10.97 -21.06
CA GLN A 309 -2.45 -12.32 -20.91
C GLN A 309 -2.37 -12.76 -19.45
N TRP A 310 -3.10 -12.08 -18.55
CA TRP A 310 -3.07 -12.44 -17.13
C TRP A 310 -3.79 -13.78 -16.90
N TYR A 311 -3.00 -14.83 -16.68
CA TYR A 311 -3.47 -16.22 -16.49
C TYR A 311 -4.65 -16.36 -15.53
N LYS A 312 -4.53 -15.80 -14.31
CA LYS A 312 -5.60 -15.86 -13.31
C LYS A 312 -6.86 -15.11 -13.76
N GLY A 313 -6.68 -14.05 -14.56
CA GLY A 313 -7.77 -13.33 -15.19
C GLY A 313 -8.60 -14.23 -16.11
N HIS A 314 -7.96 -14.98 -17.02
CA HIS A 314 -8.66 -15.94 -17.89
C HIS A 314 -9.41 -17.01 -17.09
N LEU A 315 -8.79 -17.58 -16.05
CA LEU A 315 -9.47 -18.56 -15.19
C LEU A 315 -10.72 -17.97 -14.52
N LEU A 316 -10.63 -16.75 -14.00
CA LEU A 316 -11.77 -16.09 -13.37
C LEU A 316 -12.84 -15.68 -14.39
N ARG A 317 -12.47 -15.29 -15.61
CA ARG A 317 -13.44 -15.07 -16.70
C ARG A 317 -14.19 -16.34 -17.05
N ALA A 318 -13.50 -17.49 -17.09
CA ALA A 318 -14.14 -18.77 -17.32
C ALA A 318 -15.16 -19.09 -16.21
N ILE A 319 -14.78 -18.86 -14.95
CA ILE A 319 -15.70 -19.01 -13.81
C ILE A 319 -16.90 -18.06 -13.93
N CYS A 320 -16.69 -16.78 -14.23
CA CYS A 320 -17.78 -15.81 -14.39
C CYS A 320 -18.73 -16.20 -15.53
N ALA A 321 -18.20 -16.57 -16.70
CA ALA A 321 -18.99 -17.02 -17.85
C ALA A 321 -19.87 -18.22 -17.50
N PHE A 322 -19.29 -19.21 -16.81
CA PHE A 322 -20.02 -20.41 -16.41
C PHE A 322 -21.03 -20.13 -15.27
N VAL A 323 -20.60 -19.52 -14.17
CA VAL A 323 -21.44 -19.38 -12.96
C VAL A 323 -22.57 -18.37 -13.16
N LEU A 324 -22.31 -17.26 -13.84
CA LEU A 324 -23.32 -16.21 -14.03
C LEU A 324 -24.29 -16.53 -15.15
N ARG A 325 -23.84 -17.19 -16.22
CA ARG A 325 -24.60 -17.32 -17.48
C ARG A 325 -24.74 -18.74 -18.02
N ARG A 326 -24.10 -19.73 -17.40
CA ARG A 326 -23.98 -21.11 -17.92
C ARG A 326 -23.39 -21.18 -19.32
N ASP A 327 -22.59 -20.18 -19.69
CA ASP A 327 -21.97 -20.11 -21.01
C ASP A 327 -20.67 -20.93 -21.01
N SER A 328 -20.83 -22.23 -21.29
CA SER A 328 -19.70 -23.18 -21.32
C SER A 328 -18.75 -22.89 -22.49
N GLU A 329 -19.26 -22.37 -23.61
CA GLU A 329 -18.45 -22.05 -24.79
C GLU A 329 -17.53 -20.85 -24.52
N ALA A 330 -18.05 -19.78 -23.92
CA ALA A 330 -17.23 -18.66 -23.50
C ALA A 330 -16.21 -19.08 -22.42
N ALA A 331 -16.60 -19.93 -21.46
CA ALA A 331 -15.67 -20.46 -20.48
C ALA A 331 -14.53 -21.27 -21.12
N TRP A 332 -14.85 -22.09 -22.12
CA TRP A 332 -13.88 -22.84 -22.92
C TRP A 332 -12.86 -21.94 -23.59
N LYS A 333 -13.31 -20.86 -24.23
CA LYS A 333 -12.44 -19.90 -24.91
C LYS A 333 -11.38 -19.33 -23.96
N GLU A 334 -11.79 -18.96 -22.75
CA GLU A 334 -10.90 -18.42 -21.74
C GLU A 334 -9.91 -19.48 -21.21
N VAL A 335 -10.38 -20.70 -20.93
CA VAL A 335 -9.49 -21.82 -20.52
C VAL A 335 -8.46 -22.14 -21.61
N LYS A 336 -8.82 -22.04 -22.89
CA LYS A 336 -7.87 -22.26 -23.99
C LYS A 336 -6.76 -21.21 -24.07
N ALA A 337 -7.00 -19.99 -23.59
CA ALA A 337 -5.94 -18.99 -23.47
C ALA A 337 -4.85 -19.39 -22.45
N CYS A 338 -5.18 -20.29 -21.52
CA CYS A 338 -4.27 -20.76 -20.47
C CYS A 338 -3.33 -21.90 -20.89
N GLU A 339 -3.49 -22.51 -22.08
CA GLU A 339 -2.82 -23.78 -22.41
C GLU A 339 -1.28 -23.76 -22.35
N ARG A 340 -0.68 -22.58 -22.52
CA ARG A 340 0.77 -22.38 -22.53
C ARG A 340 1.36 -22.07 -21.15
N VAL A 341 0.51 -21.96 -20.13
CA VAL A 341 0.96 -21.65 -18.77
C VAL A 341 1.32 -22.95 -18.05
N PRO A 342 2.50 -23.04 -17.41
CA PRO A 342 2.94 -24.26 -16.72
C PRO A 342 2.03 -24.71 -15.57
N ASP A 343 1.35 -23.78 -14.91
CA ASP A 343 0.43 -24.08 -13.81
C ASP A 343 -0.76 -24.90 -14.31
N THR A 344 -0.97 -26.09 -13.75
CA THR A 344 -2.02 -27.02 -14.18
C THR A 344 -3.41 -26.74 -13.61
N THR A 345 -3.62 -25.65 -12.87
CA THR A 345 -4.94 -25.25 -12.36
C THR A 345 -6.00 -25.20 -13.47
N TRP A 346 -5.64 -24.67 -14.64
CA TRP A 346 -6.55 -24.62 -15.80
C TRP A 346 -6.99 -26.01 -16.30
N ARG A 347 -6.23 -27.07 -16.04
CA ARG A 347 -6.62 -28.45 -16.40
C ARG A 347 -7.78 -28.95 -15.57
N PHE A 348 -7.91 -28.51 -14.32
CA PHE A 348 -9.08 -28.82 -13.49
C PHE A 348 -10.33 -28.12 -14.02
N THR A 349 -10.21 -26.85 -14.41
CA THR A 349 -11.30 -26.11 -15.06
C THR A 349 -11.68 -26.75 -16.40
N GLU A 350 -10.69 -27.12 -17.22
CA GLU A 350 -10.89 -27.84 -18.48
C GLU A 350 -11.63 -29.17 -18.27
N ALA A 351 -11.16 -29.96 -17.30
CA ALA A 351 -11.73 -31.26 -16.99
C ALA A 351 -13.17 -31.13 -16.48
N PHE A 352 -13.45 -30.13 -15.65
CA PHE A 352 -14.79 -29.81 -15.19
C PHE A 352 -15.71 -29.46 -16.37
N LEU A 353 -15.29 -28.60 -17.31
CA LEU A 353 -16.12 -28.24 -18.46
C LEU A 353 -16.42 -29.45 -19.35
N TYR A 354 -15.43 -30.33 -19.59
CA TYR A 354 -15.66 -31.59 -20.29
C TYR A 354 -16.63 -32.49 -19.52
N ALA A 355 -16.46 -32.60 -18.21
CA ALA A 355 -17.33 -33.42 -17.37
C ALA A 355 -18.76 -32.88 -17.39
N TYR A 356 -18.96 -31.58 -17.25
CA TYR A 356 -20.27 -30.93 -17.29
C TYR A 356 -21.06 -31.22 -18.58
N GLU A 357 -20.37 -31.32 -19.71
CA GLU A 357 -20.93 -31.70 -21.02
C GLU A 357 -21.10 -33.22 -21.22
N GLY A 358 -20.79 -34.05 -20.23
CA GLY A 358 -20.87 -35.52 -20.32
C GLY A 358 -19.68 -36.17 -21.05
N LYS A 359 -18.64 -35.41 -21.39
CA LYS A 359 -17.45 -35.88 -22.11
C LYS A 359 -16.40 -36.48 -21.15
N LEU A 360 -16.79 -37.52 -20.42
CA LEU A 360 -16.00 -38.07 -19.29
C LEU A 360 -14.61 -38.60 -19.68
N ASN A 361 -14.41 -39.06 -20.93
CA ASN A 361 -13.09 -39.50 -21.39
C ASN A 361 -12.09 -38.35 -21.50
N GLN A 362 -12.55 -37.20 -22.02
CA GLN A 362 -11.75 -35.99 -22.14
C GLN A 362 -11.50 -35.38 -20.76
N ALA A 363 -12.54 -35.35 -19.91
CA ALA A 363 -12.41 -34.91 -18.53
C ALA A 363 -11.34 -35.70 -17.77
N TRP A 364 -11.36 -37.04 -17.87
CA TRP A 364 -10.35 -37.90 -17.25
C TRP A 364 -8.92 -37.56 -17.71
N ARG A 365 -8.70 -37.37 -19.02
CA ARG A 365 -7.38 -37.02 -19.55
C ARG A 365 -6.88 -35.67 -19.01
N SER A 366 -7.74 -34.67 -18.96
CA SER A 366 -7.38 -33.36 -18.40
C SER A 366 -7.11 -33.44 -16.90
N TYR A 367 -7.95 -34.16 -16.14
CA TYR A 367 -7.70 -34.41 -14.72
C TYR A 367 -6.39 -35.14 -14.46
N GLN A 368 -6.09 -36.20 -15.24
CA GLN A 368 -4.86 -36.96 -15.11
C GLN A 368 -3.62 -36.07 -15.22
N VAL A 369 -3.59 -35.17 -16.22
CA VAL A 369 -2.51 -34.18 -16.37
C VAL A 369 -2.44 -33.24 -15.15
N GLY A 370 -3.59 -32.82 -14.63
CA GLY A 370 -3.69 -31.99 -13.42
C GLY A 370 -3.14 -32.69 -12.18
N PHE A 371 -3.45 -33.97 -11.99
CA PHE A 371 -2.98 -34.78 -10.87
C PHE A 371 -1.47 -35.05 -10.94
N GLU A 372 -0.95 -35.37 -12.13
CA GLU A 372 0.47 -35.71 -12.33
C GLU A 372 1.43 -34.54 -12.10
N ASN A 373 1.00 -33.31 -12.40
CA ASN A 373 1.88 -32.14 -12.40
C ASN A 373 1.70 -31.20 -11.19
N ALA A 374 0.73 -31.50 -10.31
CA ALA A 374 0.31 -30.70 -9.15
C ALA A 374 0.04 -29.20 -9.45
N PRO A 375 -1.15 -28.67 -9.16
CA PRO A 375 -1.42 -27.25 -9.33
C PRO A 375 -0.52 -26.40 -8.41
N ALA A 376 -0.24 -25.16 -8.83
CA ALA A 376 0.58 -24.25 -8.02
C ALA A 376 -0.06 -23.95 -6.65
N ASP A 377 -1.40 -23.94 -6.60
CA ASP A 377 -2.18 -23.92 -5.37
C ASP A 377 -2.66 -25.35 -5.05
N PRO A 378 -2.16 -25.99 -3.98
CA PRO A 378 -2.53 -27.36 -3.63
C PRO A 378 -3.98 -27.52 -3.20
N THR A 379 -4.72 -26.43 -2.98
CA THR A 379 -6.14 -26.47 -2.60
C THR A 379 -7.08 -26.59 -3.80
N VAL A 380 -6.57 -26.45 -5.03
CA VAL A 380 -7.38 -26.51 -6.27
C VAL A 380 -8.24 -27.77 -6.39
N PRO A 381 -7.77 -29.00 -6.07
CA PRO A 381 -8.62 -30.19 -6.12
C PRO A 381 -9.83 -30.10 -5.18
N ILE A 382 -9.63 -29.58 -3.96
CA ILE A 382 -10.70 -29.39 -2.97
C ILE A 382 -11.69 -28.33 -3.48
N GLN A 383 -11.20 -27.22 -4.02
CA GLN A 383 -12.06 -26.19 -4.60
C GLN A 383 -12.89 -26.72 -5.79
N CYS A 384 -12.30 -27.59 -6.61
CA CYS A 384 -12.98 -28.23 -7.74
C CYS A 384 -14.08 -29.18 -7.28
N GLU A 385 -13.81 -30.01 -6.26
CA GLU A 385 -14.79 -30.88 -5.62
C GLU A 385 -15.97 -30.08 -5.04
N GLU A 386 -15.69 -29.05 -4.24
CA GLU A 386 -16.72 -28.15 -3.68
C GLU A 386 -17.58 -27.55 -4.79
N PHE A 387 -16.95 -27.09 -5.87
CA PHE A 387 -17.64 -26.49 -7.00
C PHE A 387 -18.55 -27.50 -7.72
N ILE A 388 -18.08 -28.73 -7.95
CA ILE A 388 -18.90 -29.79 -8.54
C ILE A 388 -20.11 -30.10 -7.65
N ASN A 389 -19.92 -30.17 -6.34
CA ASN A 389 -21.03 -30.38 -5.40
C ASN A 389 -22.06 -29.25 -5.46
N ILE A 390 -21.63 -27.99 -5.58
CA ILE A 390 -22.55 -26.85 -5.78
C ILE A 390 -23.35 -27.04 -7.07
N VAL A 391 -22.70 -27.40 -8.18
CA VAL A 391 -23.37 -27.65 -9.46
C VAL A 391 -24.35 -28.81 -9.36
N LEU A 392 -23.99 -29.91 -8.70
CA LEU A 392 -24.90 -31.06 -8.49
C LEU A 392 -26.12 -30.70 -7.62
N ASN A 393 -25.97 -29.77 -6.67
CA ASN A 393 -27.09 -29.29 -5.85
C ASN A 393 -28.03 -28.40 -6.66
N GLU A 394 -27.49 -27.56 -7.55
CA GLU A 394 -28.27 -26.68 -8.44
C GLU A 394 -28.87 -27.44 -9.63
N GLU A 395 -28.16 -28.46 -10.15
CA GLU A 395 -28.46 -29.24 -11.36
C GLU A 395 -28.33 -30.76 -11.09
N PRO A 396 -29.27 -31.36 -10.34
CA PRO A 396 -29.19 -32.77 -9.91
C PRO A 396 -29.23 -33.79 -11.05
N GLU A 397 -29.58 -33.37 -12.27
CA GLU A 397 -29.54 -34.21 -13.47
C GLU A 397 -28.12 -34.42 -14.01
N LYS A 398 -27.14 -33.62 -13.59
CA LYS A 398 -25.70 -33.74 -13.98
C LYS A 398 -24.99 -34.87 -13.24
N LYS A 399 -25.68 -35.99 -13.10
CA LYS A 399 -25.33 -37.21 -12.37
C LYS A 399 -23.97 -37.81 -12.75
N HIS A 400 -23.54 -37.62 -13.99
CA HIS A 400 -22.23 -38.08 -14.44
C HIS A 400 -21.06 -37.34 -13.75
N LEU A 401 -21.29 -36.19 -13.12
CA LEU A 401 -20.27 -35.47 -12.34
C LEU A 401 -19.82 -36.22 -11.06
N TYR A 402 -20.61 -37.16 -10.54
CA TYR A 402 -20.16 -38.04 -9.45
C TYR A 402 -18.92 -38.86 -9.85
N TYR A 403 -18.75 -39.17 -11.14
CA TYR A 403 -17.52 -39.80 -11.62
C TYR A 403 -16.30 -38.89 -11.42
N SER A 404 -16.44 -37.58 -11.68
CA SER A 404 -15.39 -36.60 -11.49
C SER A 404 -15.05 -36.39 -10.01
N LEU A 405 -16.06 -36.38 -9.12
CA LEU A 405 -15.83 -36.36 -7.67
C LEU A 405 -15.02 -37.57 -7.21
N GLY A 406 -15.41 -38.78 -7.64
CA GLY A 406 -14.67 -40.00 -7.32
C GLY A 406 -13.21 -39.95 -7.78
N LEU A 407 -12.96 -39.41 -8.97
CA LEU A 407 -11.59 -39.23 -9.49
C LEU A 407 -10.77 -38.24 -8.64
N ILE A 408 -11.35 -37.10 -8.26
CA ILE A 408 -10.67 -36.09 -7.44
C ILE A 408 -10.37 -36.65 -6.05
N ASN A 409 -11.36 -37.28 -5.41
CA ASN A 409 -11.23 -37.88 -4.09
C ASN A 409 -10.17 -38.97 -4.07
N TRP A 410 -10.14 -39.84 -5.08
CA TRP A 410 -9.12 -40.87 -5.18
C TRP A 410 -7.73 -40.31 -5.51
N LYS A 411 -7.59 -39.63 -6.66
CA LYS A 411 -6.26 -39.33 -7.22
C LYS A 411 -5.61 -38.06 -6.67
N ALA A 412 -6.38 -37.09 -6.22
CA ALA A 412 -5.83 -35.83 -5.72
C ALA A 412 -5.84 -35.72 -4.19
N LYS A 413 -6.84 -36.29 -3.53
CA LYS A 413 -7.02 -36.17 -2.07
C LYS A 413 -6.64 -37.43 -1.28
N ASP A 414 -6.48 -38.57 -1.95
CA ASP A 414 -6.29 -39.88 -1.31
C ASP A 414 -7.40 -40.24 -0.29
N ASP A 415 -8.62 -39.73 -0.54
CA ASP A 415 -9.82 -40.02 0.26
C ASP A 415 -10.61 -41.17 -0.39
N LEU A 416 -10.15 -42.40 -0.11
CA LEU A 416 -10.69 -43.62 -0.72
C LEU A 416 -12.16 -43.89 -0.32
N GLU A 417 -12.56 -43.45 0.87
CA GLU A 417 -13.93 -43.65 1.36
C GLU A 417 -14.90 -42.77 0.56
N SER A 418 -14.61 -41.46 0.47
CA SER A 418 -15.40 -40.52 -0.33
C SER A 418 -15.37 -40.91 -1.81
N ALA A 419 -14.20 -41.32 -2.34
CA ALA A 419 -14.09 -41.77 -3.72
C ALA A 419 -15.01 -42.96 -4.02
N ALA A 420 -15.03 -43.96 -3.13
CA ALA A 420 -15.92 -45.12 -3.28
C ALA A 420 -17.39 -44.73 -3.19
N ALA A 421 -17.75 -43.81 -2.30
CA ALA A 421 -19.12 -43.30 -2.19
C ALA A 421 -19.57 -42.61 -3.49
N ASP A 422 -18.74 -41.73 -4.05
CA ASP A 422 -19.03 -41.02 -5.29
C ASP A 422 -19.10 -41.94 -6.50
N PHE A 423 -18.18 -42.90 -6.64
CA PHE A 423 -18.23 -43.88 -7.72
C PHE A 423 -19.47 -44.77 -7.62
N ARG A 424 -19.87 -45.22 -6.43
CA ARG A 424 -21.14 -45.95 -6.25
C ARG A 424 -22.32 -45.09 -6.66
N LYS A 425 -22.34 -43.83 -6.24
CA LYS A 425 -23.40 -42.89 -6.61
C LYS A 425 -23.52 -42.75 -8.12
N PHE A 426 -22.38 -42.56 -8.81
CA PHE A 426 -22.31 -42.52 -10.27
C PHE A 426 -22.90 -43.79 -10.92
N LEU A 427 -22.54 -44.97 -10.42
CA LEU A 427 -23.03 -46.25 -10.94
C LEU A 427 -24.55 -46.43 -10.72
N GLU A 428 -25.09 -45.94 -9.61
CA GLU A 428 -26.52 -45.97 -9.31
C GLU A 428 -27.35 -45.04 -10.20
N CYS A 429 -26.80 -43.86 -10.51
CA CYS A 429 -27.57 -42.79 -11.13
C CYS A 429 -27.37 -42.66 -12.64
N THR A 430 -26.43 -43.39 -13.23
CA THR A 430 -26.15 -43.41 -14.68
C THR A 430 -26.23 -44.82 -15.25
N SER A 431 -26.27 -44.96 -16.57
CA SER A 431 -26.36 -46.28 -17.22
C SER A 431 -25.04 -46.72 -17.84
N GLU A 432 -24.74 -48.02 -17.75
CA GLU A 432 -23.58 -48.62 -18.42
C GLU A 432 -23.66 -48.48 -19.96
N LYS A 433 -24.87 -48.34 -20.52
CA LYS A 433 -25.06 -48.06 -21.94
C LYS A 433 -24.55 -46.67 -22.34
N GLU A 434 -24.68 -45.69 -21.47
CA GLU A 434 -24.26 -44.30 -21.71
C GLU A 434 -22.75 -44.12 -21.47
N TYR A 435 -22.23 -44.72 -20.39
CA TYR A 435 -20.82 -44.59 -19.99
C TYR A 435 -20.13 -45.95 -19.73
N PRO A 436 -20.01 -46.82 -20.74
CA PRO A 436 -19.58 -48.21 -20.55
C PRO A 436 -18.16 -48.32 -19.97
N ARG A 437 -17.24 -47.48 -20.45
CA ARG A 437 -15.85 -47.48 -19.98
C ARG A 437 -15.76 -47.02 -18.53
N GLN A 438 -16.45 -45.93 -18.19
CA GLN A 438 -16.42 -45.34 -16.86
C GLN A 438 -17.09 -46.24 -15.82
N HIS A 439 -18.19 -46.92 -16.19
CA HIS A 439 -18.81 -47.95 -15.34
C HIS A 439 -17.84 -49.09 -15.03
N LYS A 440 -17.15 -49.62 -16.05
CA LYS A 440 -16.16 -50.67 -15.86
C LYS A 440 -14.99 -50.24 -14.97
N LEU A 441 -14.49 -49.02 -15.17
CA LEU A 441 -13.39 -48.46 -14.37
C LEU A 441 -13.81 -48.21 -12.91
N ALA A 442 -14.96 -47.56 -12.69
CA ALA A 442 -15.50 -47.29 -11.35
C ALA A 442 -15.72 -48.59 -10.55
N LYS A 443 -16.36 -49.60 -11.15
CA LYS A 443 -16.52 -50.94 -10.52
C LYS A 443 -15.15 -51.54 -10.16
N ARG A 444 -14.22 -51.55 -11.12
CA ARG A 444 -12.86 -52.09 -10.91
C ARG A 444 -12.16 -51.40 -9.73
N TRP A 445 -12.19 -50.07 -9.66
CA TRP A 445 -11.49 -49.30 -8.61
C TRP A 445 -12.10 -49.52 -7.22
N ILE A 446 -13.43 -49.62 -7.13
CA ILE A 446 -14.12 -49.99 -5.90
C ILE A 446 -13.70 -51.41 -5.46
N ASP A 447 -13.72 -52.38 -6.38
CA ASP A 447 -13.44 -53.79 -6.07
C ASP A 447 -11.96 -54.04 -5.73
N SER A 448 -11.03 -53.30 -6.36
CA SER A 448 -9.60 -53.42 -6.11
C SER A 448 -9.12 -52.63 -4.90
N ASN A 449 -10.02 -52.03 -4.11
CA ASN A 449 -9.69 -51.10 -3.04
C ASN A 449 -8.68 -50.04 -3.47
N PHE A 450 -8.83 -49.53 -4.70
CA PHE A 450 -7.96 -48.49 -5.27
C PHE A 450 -6.46 -48.81 -5.32
N GLN A 451 -6.06 -50.09 -5.24
CA GLN A 451 -4.66 -50.47 -5.42
C GLN A 451 -4.19 -50.05 -6.82
N ASP A 452 -3.18 -49.19 -6.87
CA ASP A 452 -2.63 -48.60 -8.09
C ASP A 452 -2.01 -49.66 -9.02
N GLU A 453 -2.09 -49.40 -10.33
CA GLU A 453 -1.20 -49.99 -11.35
C GLU A 453 0.07 -49.16 -11.47
#